data_AF-A0AAD8UXE8-F1
#
_entry.id   AF-A0AAD8UXE8-F1
#
_cell.length_a   1.000
_cell.length_b   1.000
_cell.length_c   1.000
_cell.angle_alpha   90.00
_cell.angle_beta   90.00
_cell.angle_gamma   90.00
#
_symmetry.space_group_name_H-M   'P 1'
#
loop_
_entity.id
_entity.type
_entity.pdbx_description
1 polymer ?
#
loop_
_entity_poly.entity_id
_entity_poly.type
_entity_poly.pdbx_seq_one_letter_code
_entity_poly.pdbx_strand_id
1 'polypeptide(L)'
;MLRPTVSLARTGLRAHSAVIRRAASTHAISNPTLANIEKRWEGMPLQEQAELWMALRDRMKGPWAELTLQEKKAAYWIAFGPHGPRSGTPAGETGRVFWGVMAAVAASLAIFSTVRMFAGPAPDTMTKEYQEASNEFLKKQNSDPLTGLSSEGYSGKGMVQSPPKA
;
A
#
# COMPACT_ATOMS: atom_id res chain seq x y z
N MET A 1 83.23 61.00 -5.88
CA MET A 1 83.21 59.65 -5.26
C MET A 1 81.90 58.97 -5.63
N LEU A 2 81.93 57.98 -6.52
CA LEU A 2 80.74 57.24 -6.96
C LEU A 2 80.41 56.10 -5.98
N ARG A 3 79.15 55.98 -5.56
CA ARG A 3 78.61 54.79 -4.88
C ARG A 3 77.57 54.15 -5.78
N PRO A 4 77.62 52.83 -6.06
CA PRO A 4 76.56 52.16 -6.81
C PRO A 4 75.41 51.82 -5.86
N THR A 5 74.19 52.18 -6.23
CA THR A 5 72.96 51.74 -5.57
C THR A 5 72.53 50.42 -6.21
N VAL A 6 72.63 49.32 -5.47
CA VAL A 6 72.13 48.00 -5.90
C VAL A 6 70.62 47.95 -5.60
N SER A 7 69.80 47.91 -6.66
CA SER A 7 68.36 47.70 -6.57
C SER A 7 68.05 46.20 -6.52
N LEU A 8 67.55 45.72 -5.39
CA LEU A 8 67.14 44.32 -5.20
C LEU A 8 65.67 44.17 -5.64
N ALA A 9 65.43 43.76 -6.89
CA ALA A 9 64.09 43.41 -7.35
C ALA A 9 63.68 42.06 -6.73
N ARG A 10 62.71 42.09 -5.80
CA ARG A 10 62.05 40.88 -5.29
C ARG A 10 61.02 40.38 -6.30
N THR A 11 61.38 39.34 -7.04
CA THR A 11 60.43 38.59 -7.87
C THR A 11 59.53 37.75 -6.96
N GLY A 12 58.28 38.17 -6.76
CA GLY A 12 57.28 37.39 -6.06
C GLY A 12 56.85 36.19 -6.90
N LEU A 13 57.18 34.98 -6.47
CA LEU A 13 56.63 33.75 -7.02
C LEU A 13 55.14 33.66 -6.65
N ARG A 14 54.26 33.87 -7.64
CA ARG A 14 52.84 33.49 -7.51
C ARG A 14 52.77 31.96 -7.43
N ALA A 15 52.56 31.43 -6.24
CA ALA A 15 52.20 30.03 -6.05
C ALA A 15 50.79 29.83 -6.64
N HIS A 16 50.73 29.27 -7.86
CA HIS A 16 49.48 28.74 -8.39
C HIS A 16 49.15 27.49 -7.58
N SER A 17 48.16 27.57 -6.70
CA SER A 17 47.57 26.38 -6.08
C SER A 17 47.01 25.51 -7.20
N ALA A 18 47.75 24.47 -7.58
CA ALA A 18 47.24 23.43 -8.44
C ALA A 18 46.09 22.74 -7.70
N VAL A 19 44.86 23.05 -8.07
CA VAL A 19 43.68 22.32 -7.60
C VAL A 19 43.85 20.89 -8.12
N ILE A 20 44.23 19.97 -7.23
CA ILE A 20 44.21 18.53 -7.52
C ILE A 20 42.73 18.16 -7.73
N ARG A 21 42.30 18.15 -8.99
CA ARG A 21 41.01 17.55 -9.34
C ARG A 21 41.19 16.05 -9.16
N ARG A 22 40.55 15.46 -8.13
CA ARG A 22 40.39 14.01 -8.08
C ARG A 22 39.80 13.59 -9.42
N ALA A 23 40.47 12.67 -10.12
CA ALA A 23 39.91 12.03 -11.29
C ALA A 23 38.55 11.45 -10.88
N ALA A 24 37.46 11.94 -11.48
CA ALA A 24 36.21 11.21 -11.44
C ALA A 24 36.53 9.79 -11.93
N SER A 25 36.04 8.76 -11.25
CA SER A 25 36.21 7.39 -11.73
C SER A 25 35.62 7.29 -13.13
N THR A 26 36.50 7.30 -14.14
CA THR A 26 36.14 7.19 -15.55
C THR A 26 35.69 5.78 -15.91
N HIS A 27 35.95 4.82 -15.01
CA HIS A 27 35.57 3.43 -15.21
C HIS A 27 34.08 3.22 -14.92
N ALA A 28 33.39 2.54 -15.83
CA ALA A 28 32.01 2.11 -15.65
C ALA A 28 31.87 1.23 -14.39
N ILE A 29 30.74 1.35 -13.70
CA ILE A 29 30.47 0.49 -12.55
C ILE A 29 30.34 -0.97 -13.05
N SER A 30 30.93 -1.91 -12.32
CA SER A 30 31.03 -3.29 -12.76
C SER A 30 29.64 -3.96 -12.86
N ASN A 31 29.40 -4.72 -13.93
CA ASN A 31 28.13 -5.42 -14.14
C ASN A 31 27.62 -6.24 -12.93
N PRO A 32 28.44 -6.99 -12.15
CA PRO A 32 27.93 -7.74 -11.00
C PRO A 32 27.35 -6.87 -9.88
N THR A 33 27.82 -5.62 -9.74
CA THR A 33 27.30 -4.68 -8.74
C THR A 33 25.96 -4.07 -9.16
N LEU A 34 25.73 -3.89 -10.46
CA LEU A 34 24.48 -3.34 -11.01
C LEU A 34 23.43 -4.39 -11.39
N ALA A 35 23.83 -5.64 -11.60
CA ALA A 35 22.94 -6.70 -12.04
C ALA A 35 21.78 -6.89 -11.05
N ASN A 36 20.55 -6.98 -11.53
CA ASN A 36 19.37 -7.22 -10.69
C ASN A 36 19.23 -6.24 -9.51
N ILE A 37 19.66 -4.97 -9.67
CA ILE A 37 19.60 -3.97 -8.59
C ILE A 37 18.18 -3.86 -8.01
N GLU A 38 17.17 -4.00 -8.85
CA GLU A 38 15.75 -3.92 -8.52
C GLU A 38 15.32 -4.90 -7.43
N LYS A 39 15.92 -6.10 -7.41
CA LYS A 39 15.59 -7.15 -6.42
C LYS A 39 16.43 -7.05 -5.16
N ARG A 40 17.67 -6.56 -5.27
CA ARG A 40 18.63 -6.55 -4.14
C ARG A 40 18.62 -5.24 -3.35
N TRP A 41 18.12 -4.16 -3.93
CA TRP A 41 18.22 -2.81 -3.37
C TRP A 41 17.70 -2.73 -1.93
N GLU A 42 16.52 -3.28 -1.66
CA GLU A 42 15.92 -3.24 -0.31
C GLU A 42 16.63 -4.15 0.70
N GLY A 43 17.29 -5.21 0.24
CA GLY A 43 18.05 -6.15 1.07
C GLY A 43 19.52 -5.78 1.26
N MET A 44 20.01 -4.76 0.56
CA MET A 44 21.40 -4.31 0.59
C MET A 44 21.68 -3.52 1.88
N PRO A 45 22.85 -3.69 2.52
CA PRO A 45 23.25 -2.86 3.66
C PRO A 45 23.22 -1.37 3.31
N LEU A 46 22.81 -0.52 4.26
CA LEU A 46 22.64 0.91 4.02
C LEU A 46 23.95 1.60 3.57
N GLN A 47 25.08 1.12 4.06
CA GLN A 47 26.42 1.58 3.64
C GLN A 47 26.67 1.30 2.16
N GLU A 48 26.38 0.08 1.69
CA GLU A 48 26.55 -0.31 0.28
C GLU A 48 25.59 0.46 -0.63
N GLN A 49 24.35 0.70 -0.18
CA GLN A 49 23.40 1.55 -0.91
C GLN A 49 23.95 2.97 -1.08
N ALA A 50 24.51 3.54 -0.03
CA ALA A 50 25.10 4.88 -0.05
C ALA A 50 26.33 4.93 -0.98
N GLU A 51 27.22 3.95 -0.91
CA GLU A 51 28.41 3.86 -1.77
C GLU A 51 28.04 3.72 -3.25
N LEU A 52 27.09 2.83 -3.57
CA LEU A 52 26.61 2.63 -4.93
C LEU A 52 25.91 3.89 -5.47
N TRP A 53 25.11 4.55 -4.64
CA TRP A 53 24.46 5.81 -4.99
C TRP A 53 25.49 6.90 -5.28
N MET A 54 26.50 7.05 -4.43
CA MET A 54 27.56 8.06 -4.64
C MET A 54 28.36 7.76 -5.90
N ALA A 55 28.70 6.49 -6.15
CA ALA A 55 29.39 6.08 -7.37
C ALA A 55 28.58 6.37 -8.65
N LEU A 56 27.28 6.05 -8.66
CA LEU A 56 26.39 6.37 -9.78
C LEU A 56 26.25 7.89 -9.96
N ARG A 57 26.12 8.64 -8.86
CA ARG A 57 26.05 10.11 -8.89
C ARG A 57 27.31 10.72 -9.49
N ASP A 58 28.48 10.19 -9.14
CA ASP A 58 29.75 10.66 -9.70
C ASP A 58 29.89 10.32 -11.18
N ARG A 59 29.43 9.14 -11.63
CA ARG A 59 29.37 8.76 -13.06
C ARG A 59 28.44 9.66 -13.87
N MET A 60 27.30 10.04 -13.31
CA MET A 60 26.32 10.92 -13.97
C MET A 60 26.77 12.38 -14.11
N LYS A 61 27.87 12.80 -13.45
CA LYS A 61 28.49 14.12 -13.68
C LYS A 61 29.21 14.23 -15.03
N GLY A 62 29.58 13.10 -15.63
CA GLY A 62 30.24 13.02 -16.94
C GLY A 62 29.26 12.98 -18.12
N PRO A 63 29.76 12.74 -19.36
CA PRO A 63 28.92 12.62 -20.55
C PRO A 63 27.95 11.43 -20.49
N TRP A 64 26.64 11.68 -20.67
CA TRP A 64 25.62 10.62 -20.56
C TRP A 64 25.62 9.61 -21.71
N ALA A 65 26.31 9.92 -22.81
CA ALA A 65 26.54 8.98 -23.90
C ALA A 65 27.43 7.81 -23.46
N GLU A 66 28.33 8.02 -22.51
CA GLU A 66 29.29 7.03 -22.01
C GLU A 66 28.74 6.17 -20.85
N LEU A 67 27.53 6.47 -20.37
CA LEU A 67 26.85 5.64 -19.38
C LEU A 67 26.31 4.37 -20.06
N THR A 68 26.65 3.23 -19.48
CA THR A 68 26.11 1.94 -19.87
C THR A 68 24.60 1.89 -19.64
N LEU A 69 23.91 1.04 -20.41
CA LEU A 69 22.46 0.87 -20.27
C LEU A 69 22.06 0.36 -18.88
N GLN A 70 22.92 -0.43 -18.23
CA GLN A 70 22.71 -0.90 -16.85
C GLN A 70 22.85 0.23 -15.82
N GLU A 71 23.84 1.11 -15.96
CA GLU A 71 23.97 2.30 -15.10
C GLU A 71 22.74 3.21 -15.23
N LYS A 72 22.22 3.40 -16.45
CA LYS A 72 21.00 4.19 -16.68
C LYS A 72 19.77 3.57 -16.02
N LYS A 73 19.57 2.26 -16.18
CA LYS A 73 18.46 1.53 -15.54
C LYS A 73 18.57 1.57 -14.02
N ALA A 74 19.76 1.33 -13.47
CA ALA A 74 20.00 1.37 -12.04
C ALA A 74 19.78 2.77 -11.46
N ALA A 75 20.30 3.81 -12.10
CA ALA A 75 20.08 5.20 -11.67
C ALA A 75 18.59 5.56 -11.69
N TYR A 76 17.87 5.17 -12.74
CA TYR A 76 16.42 5.38 -12.82
C TYR A 76 15.68 4.63 -11.71
N TRP A 77 16.00 3.36 -11.47
CA TRP A 77 15.37 2.59 -10.41
C TRP A 77 15.67 3.12 -9.01
N ILE A 78 16.91 3.48 -8.70
CA ILE A 78 17.27 4.01 -7.37
C ILE A 78 16.63 5.39 -7.13
N ALA A 79 16.51 6.22 -8.17
CA ALA A 79 15.87 7.52 -8.06
C ALA A 79 14.34 7.41 -8.02
N PHE A 80 13.74 6.50 -8.80
CA PHE A 80 12.31 6.49 -9.09
C PHE A 80 11.57 5.17 -8.81
N GLY A 81 12.23 4.14 -8.32
CA GLY A 81 11.63 2.83 -8.05
C GLY A 81 10.66 2.80 -6.86
N PRO A 82 9.82 1.76 -6.78
CA PRO A 82 8.87 1.51 -5.69
C PRO A 82 9.58 0.96 -4.44
N HIS A 83 10.48 1.75 -3.87
CA HIS A 83 11.21 1.41 -2.64
C HIS A 83 11.15 2.58 -1.64
N GLY A 84 11.51 2.31 -0.39
CA GLY A 84 11.51 3.32 0.68
C GLY A 84 10.12 3.95 0.84
N PRO A 85 9.97 5.29 0.80
CA PRO A 85 8.65 5.95 0.93
C PRO A 85 7.65 5.64 -0.20
N ARG A 86 8.10 5.00 -1.28
CA ARG A 86 7.27 4.66 -2.46
C ARG A 86 7.08 3.16 -2.62
N SER A 87 7.41 2.38 -1.59
CA SER A 87 7.08 0.96 -1.59
C SER A 87 5.55 0.79 -1.68
N GLY A 88 5.12 -0.15 -2.52
CA GLY A 88 3.72 -0.55 -2.59
C GLY A 88 3.31 -1.42 -1.41
N THR A 89 2.07 -1.90 -1.44
CA THR A 89 1.61 -2.93 -0.48
C THR A 89 2.48 -4.19 -0.63
N PRO A 90 3.01 -4.76 0.46
CA PRO A 90 3.76 -6.00 0.42
C PRO A 90 3.00 -7.14 -0.28
N ALA A 91 3.76 -8.01 -0.94
CA ALA A 91 3.20 -9.17 -1.62
C ALA A 91 2.42 -10.06 -0.62
N GLY A 92 1.18 -10.44 -0.99
CA GLY A 92 0.33 -11.31 -0.20
C GLY A 92 -0.52 -10.61 0.88
N GLU A 93 -0.41 -9.30 1.06
CA GLU A 93 -1.20 -8.55 2.02
C GLU A 93 -2.72 -8.66 1.76
N THR A 94 -3.15 -8.55 0.50
CA THR A 94 -4.56 -8.66 0.11
C THR A 94 -5.19 -9.98 0.57
N GLY A 95 -4.47 -11.10 0.42
CA GLY A 95 -4.93 -12.41 0.86
C GLY A 95 -5.03 -12.50 2.38
N ARG A 96 -4.05 -11.94 3.10
CA ARG A 96 -4.05 -11.89 4.57
C ARG A 96 -5.22 -11.06 5.09
N VAL A 97 -5.49 -9.90 4.49
CA VAL A 97 -6.61 -9.03 4.87
C VAL A 97 -7.94 -9.74 4.60
N PHE A 98 -8.12 -10.33 3.41
CA PHE A 98 -9.34 -11.05 3.06
C PHE A 98 -9.66 -12.17 4.06
N TRP A 99 -8.69 -13.05 4.33
CA TRP A 99 -8.90 -14.16 5.27
C TRP A 99 -9.06 -13.68 6.71
N GLY A 100 -8.38 -12.62 7.11
CA GLY A 100 -8.56 -11.99 8.42
C GLY A 100 -9.99 -11.46 8.61
N VAL A 101 -10.53 -10.77 7.61
CA VAL A 101 -11.92 -10.27 7.65
C VAL A 101 -12.92 -11.42 7.67
N MET A 102 -12.74 -12.43 6.83
CA MET A 102 -13.62 -13.62 6.81
C MET A 102 -13.61 -14.36 8.15
N ALA A 103 -12.44 -14.51 8.77
CA ALA A 103 -12.32 -15.12 10.10
C ALA A 103 -13.04 -14.30 11.17
N ALA A 104 -12.93 -12.96 11.13
CA ALA A 104 -13.63 -12.08 12.07
C ALA A 104 -15.15 -12.17 11.93
N VAL A 105 -15.66 -12.19 10.69
CA VAL A 105 -17.10 -12.38 10.42
C VAL A 105 -17.57 -13.73 10.93
N ALA A 106 -16.85 -14.82 10.62
CA ALA A 106 -17.18 -16.15 11.11
C ALA A 106 -17.19 -16.22 12.65
N ALA A 107 -16.19 -15.62 13.31
CA ALA A 107 -16.14 -15.55 14.76
C ALA A 107 -17.33 -14.77 15.34
N SER A 108 -17.72 -13.65 14.71
CA SER A 108 -18.88 -12.86 15.16
C SER A 108 -20.19 -13.64 15.06
N LEU A 109 -20.39 -14.38 13.96
CA LEU A 109 -21.56 -15.25 13.79
C LEU A 109 -21.57 -16.39 14.80
N ALA A 110 -20.41 -16.99 15.10
CA ALA A 110 -20.29 -18.05 16.08
C ALA A 110 -20.63 -17.57 17.50
N ILE A 111 -20.13 -16.38 17.89
CA ILE A 111 -20.44 -15.76 19.18
C ILE A 111 -21.94 -15.43 19.26
N PHE A 112 -22.49 -14.78 18.23
CA PHE A 112 -23.91 -14.43 18.18
C PHE A 112 -24.80 -15.67 18.26
N SER A 113 -24.49 -16.72 17.50
CA SER A 113 -25.25 -17.96 17.49
C SER A 113 -25.20 -18.65 18.84
N THR A 114 -24.03 -18.72 19.48
CA THR A 114 -23.87 -19.27 20.83
C THR A 114 -24.74 -18.52 21.84
N VAL A 115 -24.68 -17.19 21.87
CA VAL A 115 -25.51 -16.38 22.77
C VAL A 115 -26.99 -16.59 22.47
N ARG A 116 -27.38 -16.67 21.20
CA ARG A 116 -28.76 -16.85 20.78
C ARG A 116 -29.33 -18.22 21.13
N MET A 117 -28.49 -19.27 21.18
CA MET A 117 -28.89 -20.62 21.61
C MET A 117 -29.28 -20.67 23.10
N PHE A 118 -28.70 -19.81 23.94
CA PHE A 118 -29.05 -19.72 25.37
C PHE A 118 -30.15 -18.71 25.68
N ALA A 119 -30.72 -18.04 24.67
CA ALA A 119 -31.82 -17.10 24.88
C ALA A 119 -33.16 -17.84 25.11
N GLY A 120 -34.11 -17.15 25.74
CA GLY A 120 -35.43 -17.69 26.05
C GLY A 120 -36.26 -18.10 24.81
N PRO A 121 -37.37 -18.82 25.02
CA PRO A 121 -38.25 -19.24 23.94
C PRO A 121 -38.87 -18.04 23.21
N ALA A 122 -39.23 -18.25 21.95
CA ALA A 122 -39.99 -17.26 21.18
C ALA A 122 -41.39 -17.05 21.81
N PRO A 123 -41.98 -15.85 21.69
CA PRO A 123 -43.35 -15.61 22.17
C PRO A 123 -44.35 -16.44 21.37
N ASP A 124 -45.48 -16.81 21.98
CA ASP A 124 -46.52 -17.64 21.33
C ASP A 124 -47.11 -17.01 20.05
N THR A 125 -47.04 -15.67 19.93
CA THR A 125 -47.49 -14.91 18.76
C THR A 125 -46.57 -15.05 17.55
N MET A 126 -45.35 -15.56 17.73
CA MET A 126 -44.37 -15.81 16.68
C MET A 126 -44.48 -17.23 16.14
N THR A 127 -45.71 -17.65 15.83
CA THR A 127 -46.05 -18.92 15.18
C THR A 127 -46.86 -18.67 13.91
N LYS A 128 -46.73 -19.53 12.92
CA LYS A 128 -47.44 -19.41 11.64
C LYS A 128 -48.95 -19.33 11.83
N GLU A 129 -49.50 -20.17 12.71
CA GLU A 129 -50.94 -20.29 12.94
C GLU A 129 -51.52 -19.01 13.55
N TYR A 130 -50.81 -18.43 14.53
CA TYR A 130 -51.22 -17.16 15.14
C TYR A 130 -51.16 -16.00 14.14
N GLN A 131 -50.13 -15.99 13.28
CA GLN A 131 -49.97 -14.96 12.25
C GLN A 131 -51.00 -15.11 11.12
N GLU A 132 -51.40 -16.33 10.76
CA GLU A 132 -52.50 -16.59 9.84
C GLU A 132 -53.85 -16.16 10.41
N ALA A 133 -54.11 -16.46 11.68
CA ALA A 133 -55.31 -15.96 12.38
C ALA A 133 -55.33 -14.42 12.46
N SER A 134 -54.16 -13.80 12.67
CA SER A 134 -54.01 -12.34 12.62
C SER A 134 -54.32 -11.79 11.23
N ASN A 135 -53.86 -12.48 10.17
CA ASN A 135 -54.21 -12.12 8.80
C ASN A 135 -55.74 -12.19 8.54
N GLU A 136 -56.41 -13.24 9.01
CA GLU A 136 -57.87 -13.35 8.87
C GLU A 136 -58.60 -12.22 9.60
N PHE A 137 -58.15 -11.88 10.81
CA PHE A 137 -58.70 -10.78 11.58
C PHE A 137 -58.53 -9.44 10.86
N LEU A 138 -57.33 -9.17 10.32
CA LEU A 138 -57.04 -7.95 9.57
C LEU A 138 -57.87 -7.85 8.28
N LYS A 139 -58.10 -8.96 7.58
CA LYS A 139 -59.01 -9.02 6.43
C LYS A 139 -60.45 -8.73 6.82
N LYS A 140 -60.92 -9.29 7.95
CA LYS A 140 -62.27 -8.98 8.47
C LYS A 140 -62.44 -7.50 8.80
N GLN A 141 -61.37 -6.83 9.22
CA GLN A 141 -61.36 -5.39 9.50
C GLN A 141 -61.07 -4.52 8.27
N ASN A 142 -60.91 -5.11 7.08
CA ASN A 142 -60.51 -4.41 5.87
C ASN A 142 -59.25 -3.55 6.04
N SER A 143 -58.26 -4.08 6.77
CA SER A 143 -56.97 -3.41 6.99
C SER A 143 -56.13 -3.40 5.72
N ASP A 144 -55.55 -2.24 5.39
CA ASP A 144 -54.77 -1.97 4.17
C ASP A 144 -55.47 -2.36 2.85
N PRO A 145 -56.62 -1.72 2.53
CA PRO A 145 -57.45 -2.10 1.38
C PRO A 145 -56.88 -1.66 0.01
N LEU A 146 -55.93 -0.73 -0.04
CA LEU A 146 -55.40 -0.21 -1.31
C LEU A 146 -54.23 -1.04 -1.86
N THR A 147 -53.30 -1.46 -0.99
CA THR A 147 -52.05 -2.11 -1.40
C THR A 147 -51.69 -3.33 -0.55
N GLY A 148 -52.43 -3.58 0.52
CA GLY A 148 -52.08 -4.57 1.53
C GLY A 148 -53.00 -5.78 1.51
N LEU A 149 -53.06 -6.44 2.66
CA LEU A 149 -53.65 -7.77 2.82
C LEU A 149 -55.13 -7.85 2.38
N SER A 150 -55.88 -6.76 2.47
CA SER A 150 -57.31 -6.69 2.10
C SER A 150 -57.55 -6.14 0.70
N SER A 151 -56.49 -5.80 -0.06
CA SER A 151 -56.63 -5.28 -1.42
C SER A 151 -57.03 -6.35 -2.43
N GLU A 152 -57.77 -5.94 -3.46
CA GLU A 152 -58.16 -6.81 -4.57
C GLU A 152 -56.91 -7.29 -5.32
N GLY A 153 -56.69 -8.61 -5.35
CA GLY A 153 -55.54 -9.23 -6.02
C GLY A 153 -54.28 -9.42 -5.16
N TYR A 154 -54.34 -9.18 -3.84
CA TYR A 154 -53.19 -9.43 -2.96
C TYR A 154 -52.78 -10.92 -2.93
N SER A 155 -51.53 -11.22 -3.29
CA SER A 155 -50.97 -12.59 -3.36
C SER A 155 -49.82 -12.86 -2.38
N GLY A 156 -49.55 -11.92 -1.46
CA GLY A 156 -48.47 -12.04 -0.47
C GLY A 156 -48.82 -12.90 0.75
N LYS A 157 -47.83 -13.18 1.59
CA LYS A 157 -47.98 -13.96 2.83
C LYS A 157 -48.57 -13.17 4.02
N GLY A 158 -48.82 -11.87 3.84
CA GLY A 158 -49.28 -10.99 4.92
C GLY A 158 -48.28 -10.92 6.07
N MET A 159 -48.79 -11.05 7.30
CA MET A 159 -48.00 -11.00 8.53
C MET A 159 -47.22 -12.28 8.84
N VAL A 160 -47.27 -13.30 7.98
CA VAL A 160 -46.60 -14.59 8.24
C VAL A 160 -45.11 -14.48 8.00
N GLN A 161 -44.34 -14.58 9.08
CA GLN A 161 -42.87 -14.52 9.11
C GLN A 161 -42.26 -15.70 9.86
N SER A 162 -43.02 -16.34 10.75
CA SER A 162 -42.54 -17.40 11.61
C SER A 162 -42.82 -18.80 11.03
N PRO A 163 -42.01 -19.81 11.41
CA PRO A 163 -42.31 -21.21 11.08
C PRO A 163 -43.59 -21.69 11.80
N PRO A 164 -44.15 -22.84 11.38
CA PRO A 164 -45.23 -23.51 12.11
C PRO A 164 -44.82 -23.79 13.55
N LYS A 165 -45.80 -23.79 14.46
CA LYS A 165 -45.54 -24.20 15.85
C LYS A 165 -44.97 -25.63 15.86
N ALA A 166 -43.78 -25.77 16.47
CA ALA A 166 -43.10 -27.06 16.64
C ALA A 166 -43.83 -27.96 17.64
#